data_AF-A0A645FPF1-F1
#
_entry.id   AF-A0A645FPF1-F1
#
_cell.length_a   1.000
_cell.length_b   1.000
_cell.length_c   1.000
_cell.angle_alpha   90.00
_cell.angle_beta   90.00
_cell.angle_gamma   90.00
#
_symmetry.space_group_name_H-M   'P 1'
#
loop_
_entity.id
_entity.type
_entity.pdbx_description
1 polymer ?
#
loop_
_entity_poly.entity_id
_entity_poly.type
_entity_poly.pdbx_seq_one_letter_code
_entity_poly.pdbx_strand_id
1 'polypeptide(L)'
;MAILENACDETAMIEAIPSEKIIEREKELVQIAKNYMPTLMIPDIDILIVDEIGKNISGAGYDPNILGKSYLLHEFVLPVPRIKRMVLLDVTDQSHGNAIGMGIFDVITRKVFDKLDLAQIYANAIAVKCPEDAKIPIIADTEEEALRIAIQVAREVDRSKLKIVKIKNTIELETIEVSDALLDYAAADEKLELI
;
A
#
# COMPACT_ATOMS: atom_id res chain seq x y z
N MET A 1 -4.62 -0.65 29.86
CA MET A 1 -5.61 -0.07 28.94
C MET A 1 -5.06 -0.31 27.55
N ALA A 2 -5.69 -1.17 26.76
CA ALA A 2 -5.36 -1.36 25.35
C ALA A 2 -6.49 -0.70 24.53
N ILE A 3 -6.14 0.10 23.53
CA ILE A 3 -7.08 0.74 22.62
C ILE A 3 -6.92 0.02 21.28
N LEU A 4 -8.03 -0.46 20.72
CA LEU A 4 -8.08 -1.08 19.41
C LEU A 4 -8.84 -0.15 18.47
N GLU A 5 -8.12 0.42 17.50
CA GLU A 5 -8.66 1.33 16.48
C GLU A 5 -9.04 0.52 15.23
N ASN A 6 -10.21 0.79 14.65
CA ASN A 6 -10.66 0.14 13.41
C ASN A 6 -10.23 0.93 12.16
N ALA A 7 -10.51 0.38 10.98
CA ALA A 7 -10.16 0.94 9.68
C ALA A 7 -10.84 2.30 9.33
N CYS A 8 -11.72 2.81 10.19
CA CYS A 8 -12.40 4.10 10.02
C CYS A 8 -12.04 5.11 11.12
N ASP A 9 -10.93 4.93 11.84
CA ASP A 9 -10.51 5.78 12.98
C ASP A 9 -11.54 5.80 14.14
N GLU A 10 -12.43 4.80 14.24
CA GLU A 10 -13.33 4.63 15.37
C GLU A 10 -12.78 3.60 16.37
N THR A 11 -12.87 3.91 17.67
CA THR A 11 -12.47 2.97 18.72
C THR A 11 -13.39 1.75 18.72
N ALA A 12 -12.88 0.60 18.29
CA ALA A 12 -13.67 -0.62 18.13
C ALA A 12 -13.99 -1.27 19.48
N MET A 13 -13.07 -1.17 20.45
CA MET A 13 -13.23 -1.78 21.77
C MET A 13 -12.27 -1.18 22.81
N ILE A 14 -12.77 -0.90 24.01
CA ILE A 14 -11.96 -0.54 25.19
C ILE A 14 -12.14 -1.63 26.25
N GLU A 15 -11.06 -2.34 26.60
CA GLU A 15 -11.08 -3.41 27.60
C GLU A 15 -10.04 -3.17 28.70
N ALA A 16 -10.46 -3.30 29.96
CA ALA A 16 -9.58 -3.26 31.12
C ALA A 16 -9.12 -4.69 31.46
N ILE A 17 -7.85 -5.00 31.19
CA ILE A 17 -7.28 -6.34 31.37
C ILE A 17 -6.45 -6.38 32.66
N PRO A 18 -6.71 -7.34 33.57
CA PRO A 18 -5.87 -7.58 34.76
C PRO A 18 -4.44 -7.96 34.37
N SER A 19 -3.45 -7.50 35.15
CA SER A 19 -2.00 -7.65 34.88
C SER A 19 -1.57 -9.08 34.53
N GLU A 20 -2.15 -10.08 35.20
CA GLU A 20 -1.80 -11.49 35.01
C GLU A 20 -2.26 -12.08 33.67
N LYS A 21 -3.24 -11.44 33.00
CA LYS A 21 -3.84 -11.92 31.74
C LYS A 21 -3.46 -11.09 30.52
N ILE A 22 -2.63 -10.06 30.69
CA ILE A 22 -2.27 -9.12 29.61
C ILE A 22 -1.67 -9.87 28.43
N ILE A 23 -0.71 -10.77 28.64
CA ILE A 23 0.01 -11.43 27.53
C ILE A 23 -0.90 -12.35 26.71
N GLU A 24 -1.77 -13.14 27.35
CA GLU A 24 -2.71 -14.03 26.66
C GLU A 24 -3.79 -13.23 25.94
N ARG A 25 -4.36 -12.22 26.63
CA ARG A 25 -5.43 -11.40 26.08
C ARG A 25 -4.94 -10.47 24.96
N GLU A 26 -3.71 -9.97 25.04
CA GLU A 26 -3.08 -9.18 23.98
C GLU A 26 -2.90 -10.00 22.71
N LYS A 27 -2.53 -11.28 22.82
CA LYS A 27 -2.48 -12.18 21.65
C LYS A 27 -3.85 -12.39 21.01
N GLU A 28 -4.89 -12.55 21.83
CA GLU A 28 -6.28 -12.66 21.34
C GLU A 28 -6.75 -11.36 20.67
N LEU A 29 -6.46 -10.21 21.28
CA LEU A 29 -6.81 -8.89 20.71
C LEU A 29 -6.08 -8.63 19.41
N VAL A 30 -4.81 -9.01 19.31
CA VAL A 30 -4.06 -8.96 18.04
C VAL A 30 -4.71 -9.84 16.98
N GLN A 31 -5.18 -11.04 17.35
CA GLN A 31 -5.86 -11.92 16.40
C GLN A 31 -7.23 -11.36 15.96
N ILE A 32 -7.94 -10.71 16.86
CA ILE A 32 -9.20 -10.00 16.55
C ILE A 32 -8.91 -8.80 15.64
N ALA A 33 -7.89 -7.99 15.94
CA ALA A 33 -7.47 -6.84 15.14
C ALA A 33 -7.17 -7.25 13.69
N LYS A 34 -6.46 -8.37 13.49
CA LYS A 34 -6.13 -8.91 12.17
C LYS A 34 -7.37 -9.19 11.30
N ASN A 35 -8.49 -9.58 11.90
CA ASN A 35 -9.72 -9.84 11.15
C ASN A 35 -10.41 -8.55 10.67
N TYR A 36 -10.09 -7.40 11.28
CA TYR A 36 -10.62 -6.09 10.90
C TYR A 36 -9.64 -5.27 10.05
N MET A 37 -8.41 -5.75 9.86
CA MET A 37 -7.44 -5.05 9.03
C MET A 37 -7.90 -5.07 7.57
N PRO A 38 -7.91 -3.91 6.90
CA PRO A 38 -8.24 -3.86 5.48
C PRO A 38 -7.20 -4.67 4.69
N THR A 39 -7.62 -5.23 3.56
CA THR A 39 -6.71 -5.89 2.60
C THR A 39 -7.17 -5.50 1.19
N LEU A 40 -6.28 -5.62 0.20
CA LEU A 40 -6.62 -5.27 -1.18
C LEU A 40 -7.60 -6.27 -1.83
N MET A 41 -7.83 -7.43 -1.22
CA MET A 41 -8.75 -8.51 -1.66
C MET A 41 -8.55 -9.08 -3.08
N ILE A 42 -7.61 -8.55 -3.87
CA ILE A 42 -7.21 -9.06 -5.18
C ILE A 42 -5.83 -9.76 -5.06
N PRO A 43 -5.73 -11.09 -5.17
CA PRO A 43 -4.51 -11.83 -4.82
C PRO A 43 -3.41 -11.78 -5.88
N ASP A 44 -3.73 -11.48 -7.14
CA ASP A 44 -2.77 -11.46 -8.25
C ASP A 44 -3.03 -10.25 -9.15
N ILE A 45 -2.06 -9.33 -9.17
CA ILE A 45 -2.15 -8.03 -9.83
C ILE A 45 -0.93 -7.88 -10.75
N ASP A 46 -1.20 -7.62 -12.03
CA ASP A 46 -0.13 -7.34 -12.99
C ASP A 46 0.45 -5.94 -12.77
N ILE A 47 -0.42 -4.96 -12.57
CA ILE A 47 -0.03 -3.57 -12.33
C ILE A 47 -0.92 -2.97 -11.25
N LEU A 48 -0.30 -2.49 -10.17
CA LEU A 48 -0.97 -1.66 -9.17
C LEU A 48 -0.60 -0.20 -9.40
N ILE A 49 -1.61 0.65 -9.52
CA ILE A 49 -1.49 2.10 -9.54
C ILE A 49 -1.89 2.61 -8.14
N VAL A 50 -1.06 3.45 -7.55
CA VAL A 50 -1.34 4.12 -6.28
C VAL A 50 -1.34 5.62 -6.54
N ASP A 51 -2.47 6.28 -6.25
CA ASP A 51 -2.60 7.72 -6.50
C ASP A 51 -1.63 8.50 -5.64
N GLU A 52 -1.53 8.16 -4.35
CA GLU A 52 -0.67 8.89 -3.42
C GLU A 52 -0.09 8.01 -2.30
N ILE A 53 1.13 8.35 -1.89
CA ILE A 53 1.73 7.88 -0.64
C ILE A 53 2.00 9.07 0.27
N GLY A 54 2.18 8.79 1.56
CA GLY A 54 2.57 9.84 2.47
C GLY A 54 2.77 9.43 3.92
N LYS A 55 3.50 10.25 4.65
CA LYS A 55 3.77 10.08 6.08
C LYS A 55 2.50 10.10 6.94
N ASN A 56 1.47 10.79 6.48
CA ASN A 56 0.14 10.83 7.10
C ASN A 56 -0.69 9.56 6.81
N ILE A 57 -0.36 8.79 5.77
CA ILE A 57 -1.00 7.52 5.46
C ILE A 57 -0.33 6.40 6.27
N SER A 58 1.00 6.40 6.30
CA SER A 58 1.81 5.49 7.10
C SER A 58 3.19 6.08 7.34
N GLY A 59 3.85 5.71 8.43
CA GLY A 59 5.21 6.18 8.73
C GLY A 59 6.22 5.90 7.61
N ALA A 60 5.99 4.86 6.80
CA ALA A 60 6.81 4.50 5.64
C ALA A 60 6.23 4.98 4.29
N GLY A 61 5.20 5.83 4.30
CA GLY A 61 4.51 6.30 3.10
C GLY A 61 3.30 5.44 2.70
N TYR A 62 3.35 4.14 2.98
CA TYR A 62 2.31 3.14 2.68
C TYR A 62 2.31 2.04 3.76
N ASP A 63 1.26 1.23 3.82
CA ASP A 63 1.22 0.04 4.70
C ASP A 63 1.75 -1.21 3.95
N PRO A 64 2.87 -1.81 4.41
CA PRO A 64 3.41 -3.05 3.84
C PRO A 64 2.45 -4.24 3.86
N ASN A 65 1.51 -4.32 4.80
CA ASN A 65 0.54 -5.41 4.90
C ASN A 65 -0.58 -5.30 3.87
N ILE A 66 -0.74 -4.13 3.24
CA ILE A 66 -1.69 -3.93 2.14
C ILE A 66 -1.03 -4.29 0.81
N LEU A 67 0.21 -3.82 0.60
CA LEU A 67 0.91 -3.97 -0.67
C LEU A 67 1.75 -5.25 -0.77
N GLY A 68 2.05 -5.91 0.34
CA GLY A 68 2.94 -7.08 0.34
C GLY A 68 4.37 -6.78 -0.06
N LYS A 69 4.82 -5.54 0.12
CA LYS A 69 6.18 -5.12 -0.21
C LYS A 69 6.78 -4.28 0.92
N SER A 70 8.04 -4.57 1.24
CA SER A 70 8.88 -3.79 2.13
C SER A 70 10.33 -4.22 1.98
N TYR A 71 11.28 -3.32 2.21
CA TYR A 71 12.69 -3.66 2.37
C TYR A 71 13.06 -3.98 3.82
N LEU A 72 12.25 -3.57 4.78
CA LEU A 72 12.47 -3.76 6.22
C LEU A 72 11.68 -4.94 6.79
N LEU A 73 10.47 -5.20 6.26
CA LEU A 73 9.60 -6.27 6.71
C LEU A 73 9.75 -7.51 5.82
N HIS A 74 10.05 -8.66 6.43
CA HIS A 74 10.21 -9.94 5.73
C HIS A 74 9.03 -10.90 5.92
N GLU A 75 8.19 -10.66 6.92
CA GLU A 75 6.98 -11.44 7.20
C GLU A 75 5.78 -10.50 7.29
N PHE A 76 4.74 -10.80 6.53
CA PHE A 76 3.50 -10.03 6.54
C PHE A 76 2.48 -10.67 7.46
N VAL A 77 1.66 -9.84 8.10
CA VAL A 77 0.71 -10.29 9.12
C VAL A 77 -0.52 -10.96 8.51
N LEU A 78 -0.85 -10.58 7.27
CA LEU A 78 -2.01 -11.03 6.50
C LEU A 78 -1.57 -11.62 5.15
N PRO A 79 -2.43 -12.39 4.46
CA PRO A 79 -2.22 -12.71 3.06
C PRO A 79 -2.08 -11.43 2.24
N VAL A 80 -0.99 -11.30 1.51
CA VAL A 80 -0.68 -10.12 0.69
C VAL A 80 -0.78 -10.43 -0.80
N PRO A 81 -1.14 -9.44 -1.64
CA PRO A 81 -1.26 -9.65 -3.07
C PRO A 81 0.11 -9.89 -3.72
N ARG A 82 0.13 -10.72 -4.76
CA ARG A 82 1.25 -10.78 -5.70
C ARG A 82 1.12 -9.62 -6.69
N ILE A 83 1.99 -8.62 -6.57
CA ILE A 83 2.01 -7.46 -7.48
C ILE A 83 3.27 -7.49 -8.36
N LYS A 84 3.10 -7.57 -9.68
CA LYS A 84 4.24 -7.62 -10.62
C LYS A 84 4.88 -6.25 -10.82
N ARG A 85 4.10 -5.19 -11.04
CA ARG A 85 4.57 -3.82 -11.21
C ARG A 85 3.74 -2.81 -10.44
N MET A 86 4.38 -1.73 -10.01
CA MET A 86 3.76 -0.67 -9.24
C MET A 86 4.06 0.72 -9.82
N VAL A 87 3.02 1.54 -9.88
CA VAL A 87 3.08 2.94 -10.31
C VAL A 87 2.63 3.85 -9.18
N LEU A 88 3.37 4.93 -8.92
CA LEU A 88 3.00 5.97 -7.97
C LEU A 88 2.71 7.28 -8.71
N LEU A 89 1.55 7.89 -8.45
CA LEU A 89 1.12 9.10 -9.17
C LEU A 89 1.37 10.41 -8.43
N ASP A 90 1.43 10.40 -7.10
CA ASP A 90 1.61 11.59 -6.28
C ASP A 90 2.15 11.28 -4.87
N VAL A 91 2.46 12.35 -4.15
CA VAL A 91 2.80 12.35 -2.72
C VAL A 91 1.88 13.36 -2.05
N THR A 92 1.31 12.98 -0.90
CA THR A 92 0.42 13.88 -0.16
C THR A 92 1.13 15.15 0.27
N ASP A 93 0.41 16.28 0.29
CA ASP A 93 0.99 17.56 0.70
C ASP A 93 1.39 17.56 2.19
N GLN A 94 0.68 16.81 3.04
CA GLN A 94 1.00 16.60 4.46
C GLN A 94 2.33 15.88 4.68
N SER A 95 2.88 15.22 3.66
CA SER A 95 4.21 14.61 3.75
C SER A 95 5.34 15.62 3.60
N HIS A 96 5.04 16.85 3.19
CA HIS A 96 6.03 17.91 2.99
C HIS A 96 7.21 17.46 2.11
N GLY A 97 6.90 16.71 1.04
CA GLY A 97 7.89 16.16 0.11
C GLY A 97 8.63 14.91 0.58
N ASN A 98 8.36 14.42 1.79
CA ASN A 98 8.98 13.20 2.32
C ASN A 98 8.29 11.94 1.79
N ALA A 99 8.66 11.53 0.58
CA ALA A 99 8.18 10.32 -0.08
C ALA A 99 9.03 9.08 0.23
N ILE A 100 9.51 8.95 1.48
CA ILE A 100 10.21 7.72 1.87
C ILE A 100 9.31 6.52 1.59
N GLY A 101 9.89 5.44 1.06
CA GLY A 101 9.14 4.28 0.61
C GLY A 101 8.78 4.30 -0.88
N MET A 102 8.99 5.41 -1.61
CA MET A 102 8.82 5.43 -3.07
C MET A 102 9.70 4.39 -3.79
N GLY A 103 10.79 3.94 -3.14
CA GLY A 103 11.72 2.97 -3.71
C GLY A 103 11.13 1.58 -4.00
N ILE A 104 9.96 1.23 -3.45
CA ILE A 104 9.29 -0.04 -3.77
C ILE A 104 8.49 0.00 -5.09
N PHE A 105 8.28 1.19 -5.65
CA PHE A 105 7.58 1.40 -6.90
C PHE A 105 8.52 1.23 -8.10
N ASP A 106 7.98 0.84 -9.25
CA ASP A 106 8.74 0.66 -10.48
C ASP A 106 8.78 1.95 -11.31
N VAL A 107 7.68 2.70 -11.29
CA VAL A 107 7.51 3.96 -12.04
C VAL A 107 6.84 4.99 -11.14
N ILE A 108 7.31 6.22 -11.20
CA ILE A 108 6.67 7.38 -10.59
C ILE A 108 6.36 8.42 -11.66
N THR A 109 5.39 9.28 -11.40
CA THR A 109 5.17 10.44 -12.27
C THR A 109 6.18 11.56 -11.99
N ARG A 110 6.33 12.49 -12.95
CA ARG A 110 7.07 13.75 -12.81
C ARG A 110 6.57 14.54 -11.61
N LYS A 111 5.26 14.52 -11.37
CA LYS A 111 4.59 15.17 -10.24
C LYS A 111 5.17 14.70 -8.89
N VAL A 112 5.35 13.38 -8.70
CA VAL A 112 6.01 12.82 -7.51
C VAL A 112 7.41 13.37 -7.39
N PHE A 113 8.20 13.27 -8.46
CA PHE A 113 9.60 13.65 -8.47
C PHE A 113 9.81 15.13 -8.11
N ASP A 114 8.99 16.01 -8.67
CA ASP A 114 9.09 17.46 -8.45
C ASP A 114 8.70 17.87 -7.02
N LYS A 115 7.95 17.04 -6.30
CA LYS A 115 7.58 17.25 -4.89
C LYS A 115 8.64 16.77 -3.88
N LEU A 116 9.66 16.02 -4.30
CA LEU A 116 10.56 15.33 -3.37
C LEU A 116 11.46 16.29 -2.57
N ASP A 117 11.44 16.15 -1.24
CA ASP A 117 12.49 16.67 -0.36
C ASP A 117 13.54 15.58 -0.14
N LEU A 118 14.56 15.58 -1.00
CA LEU A 118 15.63 14.58 -0.94
C LEU A 118 16.43 14.62 0.36
N ALA A 119 16.57 15.79 1.00
CA ALA A 119 17.30 15.89 2.26
C ALA A 119 16.57 15.14 3.38
N GLN A 120 15.25 15.32 3.48
CA GLN A 120 14.42 14.59 4.44
C GLN A 120 14.34 13.09 4.13
N ILE A 121 14.19 12.73 2.85
CA ILE A 121 14.14 11.32 2.43
C ILE A 121 15.45 10.61 2.79
N TYR A 122 16.60 11.21 2.48
CA TYR A 122 17.90 10.61 2.77
C TYR A 122 18.20 10.55 4.26
N ALA A 123 17.84 11.57 5.04
CA ALA A 123 17.98 11.53 6.49
C ALA A 123 17.20 10.35 7.09
N ASN A 124 15.96 10.13 6.65
CA ASN A 124 15.15 9.01 7.10
C ASN A 124 15.74 7.65 6.68
N ALA A 125 16.12 7.50 5.41
CA ALA A 125 16.70 6.27 4.89
C ALA A 125 18.00 5.88 5.63
N ILE A 126 18.85 6.86 5.96
CA ILE A 126 20.06 6.64 6.77
C ILE A 126 19.69 6.24 8.19
N ALA A 127 18.73 6.92 8.82
CA ALA A 127 18.30 6.64 10.19
C ALA A 127 17.78 5.21 10.37
N VAL A 128 16.99 4.73 9.40
CA VAL A 128 16.45 3.36 9.40
C VAL A 128 17.38 2.33 8.73
N LYS A 129 18.54 2.77 8.23
CA LYS A 129 19.53 1.95 7.50
C LYS A 129 18.94 1.21 6.29
N CYS A 130 17.99 1.82 5.60
CA CYS A 130 17.37 1.29 4.39
C CYS A 130 17.48 2.30 3.24
N PRO A 131 18.63 2.35 2.55
CA PRO A 131 18.80 3.20 1.38
C PRO A 131 17.88 2.80 0.21
N GLU A 132 17.37 1.58 0.18
CA GLU A 132 16.45 1.09 -0.84
C GLU A 132 15.15 1.90 -0.89
N ASP A 133 14.60 2.31 0.25
CA ASP A 133 13.37 3.11 0.35
C ASP A 133 13.50 4.51 -0.28
N ALA A 134 14.73 5.00 -0.46
CA ALA A 134 15.03 6.31 -1.04
C ALA A 134 15.40 6.26 -2.53
N LYS A 135 15.40 5.08 -3.17
CA LYS A 135 15.69 4.95 -4.61
C LYS A 135 14.61 5.67 -5.42
N ILE A 136 15.05 6.45 -6.40
CA ILE A 136 14.15 7.12 -7.36
C ILE A 136 13.83 6.12 -8.49
N PRO A 137 12.55 5.75 -8.70
CA PRO A 137 12.15 4.87 -9.80
C PRO A 137 12.20 5.55 -11.17
N ILE A 138 11.76 4.85 -12.21
CA ILE A 138 11.62 5.46 -13.56
C ILE A 138 10.63 6.62 -13.46
N ILE A 139 10.97 7.77 -14.04
CA ILE A 139 10.11 8.95 -14.00
C ILE A 139 9.40 9.08 -15.35
N ALA A 140 8.07 9.03 -15.32
CA ALA A 140 7.19 9.27 -16.47
C ALA A 140 6.55 10.65 -16.37
N ASP A 141 6.31 11.34 -17.48
CA ASP A 141 5.76 12.70 -17.45
C ASP A 141 4.25 12.71 -17.13
N THR A 142 3.53 11.61 -17.39
CA THR A 142 2.08 11.49 -17.13
C THR A 142 1.71 10.11 -16.56
N GLU A 143 0.51 10.00 -15.98
CA GLU A 143 -0.06 8.71 -15.56
C GLU A 143 -0.16 7.72 -16.73
N GLU A 144 -0.60 8.17 -17.91
CA GLU A 144 -0.71 7.33 -19.10
C GLU A 144 0.66 6.77 -19.51
N GLU A 145 1.69 7.61 -19.52
CA GLU A 145 3.05 7.16 -19.80
C GLU A 145 3.56 6.20 -18.73
N ALA A 146 3.30 6.49 -17.45
CA ALA A 146 3.70 5.63 -16.34
C ALA A 146 3.11 4.23 -16.48
N LEU A 147 1.82 4.15 -16.81
CA LEU A 147 1.12 2.91 -17.07
C LEU A 147 1.70 2.17 -18.29
N ARG A 148 1.95 2.87 -19.41
CA ARG A 148 2.59 2.26 -20.59
C ARG A 148 3.96 1.66 -20.27
N ILE A 149 4.78 2.37 -19.49
CA ILE A 149 6.08 1.86 -19.05
C ILE A 149 5.89 0.62 -18.18
N ALA A 150 5.00 0.65 -17.19
CA ALA A 150 4.70 -0.48 -16.33
C ALA A 150 4.25 -1.72 -17.12
N ILE A 151 3.35 -1.56 -18.09
CA ILE A 151 2.91 -2.63 -19.01
C ILE A 151 4.09 -3.17 -19.82
N GLN A 152 4.96 -2.29 -20.34
CA GLN A 152 6.09 -2.68 -21.17
C GLN A 152 7.12 -3.52 -20.38
N VAL A 153 7.35 -3.20 -19.11
CA VAL A 153 8.34 -3.89 -18.26
C VAL A 153 7.75 -5.07 -17.47
N ALA A 154 6.42 -5.24 -17.46
CA ALA A 154 5.76 -6.39 -16.85
C ALA A 154 6.07 -7.67 -17.65
N ARG A 155 6.64 -8.67 -16.96
CA ARG A 155 6.96 -9.99 -17.54
C ARG A 155 5.85 -10.97 -17.20
N GLU A 156 5.65 -11.95 -18.07
CA GLU A 156 4.68 -13.05 -17.84
C GLU A 156 3.25 -12.54 -17.61
N VAL A 157 2.83 -11.54 -18.40
CA VAL A 157 1.47 -10.97 -18.36
C VAL A 157 0.74 -11.22 -19.69
N ASP A 158 -0.57 -11.44 -19.63
CA ASP A 158 -1.43 -11.46 -20.81
C ASP A 158 -1.86 -10.03 -21.13
N ARG A 159 -1.29 -9.45 -22.20
CA ARG A 159 -1.57 -8.06 -22.60
C ARG A 159 -3.03 -7.85 -23.05
N SER A 160 -3.76 -8.90 -23.39
CA SER A 160 -5.18 -8.79 -23.75
C SER A 160 -6.11 -8.80 -22.54
N LYS A 161 -5.61 -9.21 -21.37
CA LYS A 161 -6.36 -9.38 -20.12
C LYS A 161 -5.52 -8.96 -18.91
N LEU A 162 -4.97 -7.74 -18.97
CA LEU A 162 -4.15 -7.20 -17.88
C LEU A 162 -5.00 -7.01 -16.62
N LYS A 163 -4.53 -7.55 -15.50
CA LYS A 163 -5.12 -7.32 -14.17
C LYS A 163 -4.54 -6.04 -13.58
N ILE A 164 -5.21 -4.93 -13.82
CA ILE A 164 -4.79 -3.61 -13.35
C ILE A 164 -5.71 -3.24 -12.19
N VAL A 165 -5.12 -2.81 -11.09
CA VAL A 165 -5.83 -2.26 -9.93
C VAL A 165 -5.32 -0.85 -9.69
N LYS A 166 -6.21 0.07 -9.37
CA LYS A 166 -5.87 1.43 -8.94
C LYS A 166 -6.51 1.71 -7.59
N ILE A 167 -5.71 2.19 -6.66
CA ILE A 167 -6.14 2.60 -5.32
C ILE A 167 -5.73 4.03 -5.07
N LYS A 168 -6.49 4.73 -4.23
CA LYS A 168 -6.09 6.07 -3.79
C LYS A 168 -4.82 5.98 -2.93
N ASN A 169 -4.89 5.23 -1.84
CA ASN A 169 -3.77 4.97 -0.93
C ASN A 169 -4.05 3.71 -0.09
N THR A 170 -3.17 3.37 0.86
CA THR A 170 -3.30 2.12 1.64
C THR A 170 -4.22 2.20 2.85
N ILE A 171 -4.84 3.35 3.13
CA ILE A 171 -5.83 3.47 4.21
C ILE A 171 -7.26 3.63 3.67
N GLU A 172 -7.42 4.28 2.52
CA GLU A 172 -8.70 4.44 1.81
C GLU A 172 -8.90 3.33 0.78
N LEU A 173 -9.28 2.13 1.24
CA LEU A 173 -9.52 0.94 0.40
C LEU A 173 -11.00 0.59 0.22
N GLU A 174 -11.90 1.46 0.65
CA GLU A 174 -13.36 1.28 0.53
C GLU A 174 -13.81 1.22 -0.94
N THR A 175 -13.07 1.89 -1.82
CA THR A 175 -13.31 1.88 -3.27
C THR A 175 -11.98 1.74 -3.98
N ILE A 176 -11.92 0.80 -4.91
CA ILE A 176 -10.77 0.56 -5.79
C ILE A 176 -11.26 0.46 -7.22
N GLU A 177 -10.44 0.86 -8.17
CA GLU A 177 -10.73 0.68 -9.59
C GLU A 177 -10.01 -0.57 -10.10
N VAL A 178 -10.69 -1.37 -10.91
CA VAL A 178 -10.13 -2.60 -11.49
C VAL A 178 -10.36 -2.65 -12.99
N SER A 179 -9.45 -3.28 -13.72
CA SER A 179 -9.65 -3.52 -15.15
C SER A 179 -10.74 -4.56 -15.42
N ASP A 180 -11.27 -4.57 -16.65
CA ASP A 180 -12.26 -5.56 -17.12
C ASP A 180 -11.85 -7.02 -16.83
N ALA A 181 -10.55 -7.32 -16.85
CA ALA A 181 -10.02 -8.66 -16.58
C ALA A 181 -10.25 -9.16 -15.14
N LEU A 182 -10.62 -8.26 -14.22
CA LEU A 182 -10.89 -8.57 -12.81
C LEU A 182 -12.38 -8.50 -12.46
N LEU A 183 -13.27 -8.09 -13.38
CA LEU A 183 -14.69 -7.94 -13.09
C LEU A 183 -15.34 -9.27 -12.70
N ASP A 184 -15.05 -10.36 -13.41
CA ASP A 184 -15.56 -11.70 -13.08
C ASP A 184 -15.08 -12.17 -11.70
N TYR A 185 -13.86 -11.79 -11.31
CA TYR A 185 -13.31 -12.11 -9.99
C TYR A 185 -14.04 -11.30 -8.90
N ALA A 186 -14.18 -10.00 -9.10
CA ALA A 186 -14.86 -9.11 -8.16
C ALA A 186 -16.33 -9.49 -7.97
N ALA A 187 -17.04 -9.84 -9.05
CA ALA A 187 -18.45 -10.25 -8.99
C ALA A 187 -18.67 -11.60 -8.27
N ALA A 188 -17.62 -12.43 -8.15
CA ALA A 188 -17.70 -13.74 -7.50
C ALA A 188 -17.39 -13.71 -5.99
N ASP A 189 -16.84 -12.61 -5.47
CA ASP A 189 -16.51 -12.45 -4.05
C ASP A 189 -17.63 -11.70 -3.33
N GLU A 190 -18.25 -12.34 -2.32
CA GLU A 190 -19.36 -11.74 -1.55
C GLU A 190 -18.98 -10.49 -0.76
N LYS A 191 -17.67 -10.21 -0.59
CA LYS A 191 -17.15 -9.02 0.09
C LYS A 191 -16.90 -7.86 -0.86
N LEU A 192 -16.99 -8.07 -2.16
CA LEU A 192 -16.80 -7.04 -3.17
C LEU A 192 -18.13 -6.70 -3.84
N GLU A 193 -18.36 -5.41 -4.09
CA GLU A 193 -19.53 -4.91 -4.80
C GLU A 193 -19.06 -4.10 -6.00
N LEU A 194 -19.66 -4.37 -7.17
CA LEU A 194 -19.45 -3.56 -8.37
C LEU A 194 -20.44 -2.39 -8.34
N ILE A 195 -19.91 -1.17 -8.29
CA ILE A 195 -20.68 0.08 -8.21
C ILE A 195 -20.79 0.82 -9.54
#